data_AF-A0A920N754-F1
#
_entry.id   AF-A0A920N754-F1
#
_cell.length_a   1.000
_cell.length_b   1.000
_cell.length_c   1.000
_cell.angle_alpha   90.00
_cell.angle_beta   90.00
_cell.angle_gamma   90.00
#
_symmetry.space_group_name_H-M   'P 1'
#
loop_
_entity.id
_entity.type
_entity.pdbx_description
1 polymer ?
#
loop_
_entity_poly.entity_id
_entity_poly.type
_entity_poly.pdbx_seq_one_letter_code
_entity_poly.pdbx_strand_id
1 'polypeptide(L)'
;MLGEKTAQVALSFGADDLDGTVVHELIYHDAGAETPEGLTVDQLHRLIREAGREPCERDTLYRRVVRDGHEWSIEEPVSAGGQGVEI
;
A
#
# COMPACT_ATOMS: atom_id res chain seq x y z
N MET A 1 16.11 -7.94 3.66
CA MET A 1 15.00 -6.99 3.46
C MET A 1 14.03 -7.15 4.62
N LEU A 2 13.41 -6.08 5.14
CA LEU A 2 12.51 -6.15 6.32
C LEU A 2 11.15 -6.80 6.01
N GLY A 3 10.74 -6.81 4.74
CA GLY A 3 9.60 -7.59 4.22
C GLY A 3 8.22 -7.10 4.65
N GLU A 4 7.20 -7.76 4.11
CA GLU A 4 5.77 -7.40 4.24
C GLU A 4 5.30 -7.27 5.70
N LYS A 5 5.70 -8.21 6.57
CA LYS A 5 5.28 -8.23 7.97
C LYS A 5 5.75 -6.99 8.73
N THR A 6 6.99 -6.56 8.49
CA THR A 6 7.52 -5.34 9.12
C THR A 6 6.84 -4.10 8.57
N ALA A 7 6.57 -4.06 7.26
CA ALA A 7 5.85 -2.96 6.63
C ALA A 7 4.41 -2.83 7.18
N GLN A 8 3.72 -3.95 7.38
CA GLN A 8 2.39 -3.99 7.99
C GLN A 8 2.41 -3.45 9.42
N VAL A 9 3.39 -3.86 10.24
CA VAL A 9 3.54 -3.34 11.61
C VAL A 9 3.81 -1.84 11.61
N ALA A 10 4.62 -1.33 10.69
CA ALA A 10 4.96 0.09 10.61
C ALA A 10 3.72 0.99 10.42
N LEU A 11 2.64 0.47 9.80
CA LEU A 11 1.37 1.19 9.67
C LEU A 11 0.77 1.55 11.04
N SER A 12 1.05 0.80 12.11
CA SER A 12 0.59 1.13 13.47
C SER A 12 1.49 2.16 14.18
N PHE A 13 2.66 2.49 13.61
CA PHE A 13 3.66 3.39 14.22
C PHE A 13 3.88 4.68 13.42
N GLY A 14 2.87 5.10 12.66
CA GLY A 14 2.85 6.39 11.96
C GLY A 14 3.11 6.32 10.46
N ALA A 15 3.44 5.15 9.90
CA ALA A 15 3.42 5.00 8.45
C ALA A 15 1.97 5.02 7.93
N ASP A 16 1.78 5.69 6.79
CA ASP A 16 0.48 5.86 6.11
C ASP A 16 0.53 5.49 4.62
N ASP A 17 1.72 5.26 4.07
CA ASP A 17 1.97 4.86 2.68
C ASP A 17 2.57 3.44 2.64
N LEU A 18 1.92 2.53 1.92
CA LEU A 18 2.37 1.15 1.70
C LEU A 18 2.49 0.90 0.20
N ASP A 19 3.71 0.69 -0.27
CA ASP A 19 3.98 0.35 -1.67
C ASP A 19 4.38 -1.13 -1.81
N GLY A 20 4.15 -1.67 -3.00
CA GLY A 20 4.52 -3.04 -3.37
C GLY A 20 6.01 -3.21 -3.63
N THR A 21 6.40 -4.43 -3.98
CA THR A 21 7.76 -4.73 -4.46
C THR A 21 7.91 -4.38 -5.94
N VAL A 22 9.15 -4.13 -6.37
CA VAL A 22 9.47 -3.93 -7.78
C VAL A 22 9.19 -5.24 -8.54
N VAL A 23 8.17 -5.22 -9.41
CA VAL A 23 7.66 -6.38 -10.15
C VAL A 23 8.66 -6.94 -11.19
N HIS A 24 9.83 -6.32 -11.33
CA HIS A 24 10.93 -6.79 -12.17
C HIS A 24 12.27 -6.71 -11.42
N GLU A 25 12.29 -7.28 -10.22
CA GLU A 25 13.51 -7.45 -9.44
C GLU A 25 14.27 -8.66 -10.02
N LEU A 26 15.42 -8.40 -10.68
CA LEU A 26 16.23 -9.45 -11.31
C LEU A 26 17.41 -9.89 -10.43
N ILE A 27 17.90 -9.04 -9.51
CA ILE A 27 19.20 -9.25 -8.86
C ILE A 27 19.08 -10.24 -7.68
N TYR A 28 18.07 -10.12 -6.83
CA TYR A 28 17.83 -11.03 -5.71
C TYR A 28 17.23 -12.36 -6.16
N HIS A 29 16.37 -12.34 -7.18
CA HIS A 29 15.86 -13.56 -7.80
C HIS A 29 16.97 -14.37 -8.50
N ASP A 30 17.87 -13.73 -9.24
CA ASP A 30 19.05 -14.41 -9.80
C ASP A 30 19.98 -14.95 -8.70
N ALA A 31 19.98 -14.33 -7.51
CA ALA A 31 20.69 -14.81 -6.33
C ALA A 31 19.93 -15.91 -5.55
N GLY A 32 18.77 -16.37 -6.03
CA GLY A 32 18.02 -17.49 -5.47
C GLY A 32 16.94 -17.14 -4.44
N ALA A 33 16.45 -15.90 -4.42
CA ALA A 33 15.34 -15.54 -3.55
C ALA A 33 14.02 -16.26 -3.94
N GLU A 34 13.33 -16.83 -2.97
CA GLU A 34 12.01 -17.49 -3.14
C GLU A 34 10.82 -16.53 -2.92
N THR A 35 11.08 -15.24 -2.68
CA THR A 35 10.03 -14.25 -2.47
C THR A 35 9.20 -14.05 -3.74
N PRO A 36 7.90 -13.71 -3.67
CA PRO A 36 7.13 -13.35 -4.86
C PRO A 36 7.72 -12.13 -5.57
N GLU A 37 7.68 -12.11 -6.92
CA GLU A 37 8.16 -10.97 -7.73
C GLU A 37 7.39 -9.67 -7.43
N GLY A 38 6.14 -9.77 -7.01
CA GLY A 38 5.24 -8.63 -6.80
C GLY A 38 4.13 -8.92 -5.79
N LEU A 39 3.60 -7.86 -5.18
CA LEU A 39 2.30 -7.90 -4.51
C LEU A 39 1.22 -7.43 -5.46
N THR A 40 0.11 -8.17 -5.49
CA THR A 40 -1.13 -7.72 -6.14
C THR A 40 -1.79 -6.61 -5.31
N VAL A 41 -2.63 -5.80 -5.97
CA VAL A 41 -3.43 -4.77 -5.31
C VAL A 41 -4.29 -5.35 -4.18
N ASP A 42 -4.87 -6.54 -4.38
CA ASP A 42 -5.70 -7.21 -3.36
C ASP A 42 -4.89 -7.64 -2.14
N GLN A 43 -3.62 -8.05 -2.33
CA GLN A 43 -2.72 -8.36 -1.22
C GLN A 43 -2.37 -7.10 -0.42
N LEU A 44 -2.06 -5.99 -1.10
CA LEU A 44 -1.81 -4.71 -0.43
C LEU A 44 -3.04 -4.25 0.36
N HIS A 45 -4.23 -4.30 -0.24
CA HIS A 45 -5.49 -3.99 0.43
C HIS A 45 -5.71 -4.85 1.68
N ARG A 46 -5.42 -6.15 1.59
CA ARG A 46 -5.53 -7.07 2.73
C ARG A 46 -4.58 -6.66 3.86
N LEU A 47 -3.31 -6.38 3.55
CA LEU A 47 -2.32 -5.98 4.54
C LEU A 47 -2.73 -4.71 5.29
N ILE A 48 -3.23 -3.71 4.56
CA ILE A 48 -3.69 -2.42 5.13
C ILE A 48 -4.90 -2.63 6.04
N ARG A 49 -5.89 -3.43 5.60
CA ARG A 49 -7.09 -3.73 6.42
C ARG A 49 -6.77 -4.53 7.66
N GLU A 50 -5.89 -5.53 7.57
CA GLU A 50 -5.43 -6.32 8.72
C GLU A 50 -4.65 -5.45 9.74
N ALA A 51 -4.02 -4.36 9.28
CA ALA A 51 -3.41 -3.35 10.15
C ALA A 51 -4.43 -2.34 10.75
N GLY A 52 -5.74 -2.52 10.50
CA GLY A 52 -6.80 -1.67 11.02
C GLY A 52 -6.98 -0.34 10.28
N ARG A 53 -6.53 -0.23 9.03
CA ARG A 53 -6.64 0.96 8.19
C ARG A 53 -7.51 0.72 6.96
N GLU A 54 -8.00 1.80 6.34
CA GLU A 54 -8.73 1.73 5.07
C GLU A 54 -7.76 1.92 3.90
N PRO A 55 -7.65 0.97 2.96
CA PRO A 55 -6.83 1.15 1.76
C PRO A 55 -7.36 2.27 0.88
N CYS A 56 -6.43 3.09 0.39
CA CYS A 56 -6.72 4.21 -0.49
C CYS A 56 -5.68 4.23 -1.61
N GLU A 57 -6.12 4.04 -2.85
CA GLU A 57 -5.25 4.24 -4.01
C GLU A 57 -4.96 5.74 -4.17
N ARG A 58 -3.73 6.07 -4.54
CA ARG A 58 -3.28 7.45 -4.73
C ARG A 58 -2.49 7.63 -6.01
N ASP A 59 -2.45 8.87 -6.49
CA ASP A 59 -1.47 9.28 -7.50
C ASP A 59 -0.11 9.65 -6.88
N THR A 60 0.79 10.19 -7.68
CA THR A 60 2.13 10.63 -7.23
C THR A 60 2.10 11.90 -6.37
N LEU A 61 0.97 12.60 -6.31
CA LEU A 61 0.75 13.79 -5.49
C LEU A 61 -0.10 13.49 -4.24
N TYR A 62 -0.26 12.21 -3.88
CA TYR A 62 -1.02 11.75 -2.73
C TYR A 62 -2.51 12.13 -2.77
N ARG A 63 -3.07 12.28 -3.97
CA ARG A 63 -4.51 12.50 -4.17
C ARG A 63 -5.21 11.17 -4.39
N ARG A 64 -6.39 11.02 -3.80
CA ARG A 64 -7.17 9.79 -3.86
C ARG A 64 -7.61 9.50 -5.29
N VAL A 65 -7.37 8.28 -5.74
CA VAL A 65 -7.81 7.76 -7.03
C VAL A 65 -9.10 6.98 -6.82
N VAL A 66 -10.13 7.31 -7.59
CA VAL A 66 -11.39 6.55 -7.65
C VAL A 66 -11.47 5.86 -8.99
N ARG A 67 -11.74 4.55 -8.99
CA ARG A 67 -11.88 3.74 -10.21
C ARG A 67 -13.32 3.30 -10.40
N ASP A 68 -13.82 3.41 -11.62
CA ASP A 68 -15.08 2.83 -12.08
C ASP A 68 -14.81 2.01 -13.35
N GLY A 69 -14.58 0.70 -13.18
CA GLY A 69 -14.14 -0.18 -14.25
C GLY A 69 -12.80 0.26 -14.86
N HIS A 70 -12.82 0.71 -16.11
CA HIS A 70 -11.64 1.20 -16.82
C HIS A 70 -11.46 2.73 -16.72
N GLU A 71 -12.43 3.43 -16.15
CA GLU A 71 -12.36 4.87 -15.93
C GLU A 71 -11.78 5.17 -14.53
N TRP A 72 -11.09 6.29 -14.41
CA TRP A 72 -10.57 6.76 -13.12
C TRP A 72 -10.61 8.27 -13.03
N SER A 73 -10.74 8.77 -11.81
CA SER A 73 -10.73 10.19 -11.47
C SER A 73 -9.92 10.44 -10.20
N ILE A 74 -9.61 11.72 -9.96
CA ILE A 74 -8.90 12.17 -8.77
C ILE A 74 -9.88 12.95 -7.89
N GLU A 75 -10.03 12.52 -6.65
CA GLU A 75 -10.73 13.30 -5.62
C GLU A 75 -9.77 14.34 -4.99
N GLU A 76 -10.33 15.40 -4.41
CA GLU A 76 -9.53 16.38 -3.68
C GLU A 76 -8.69 15.70 -2.57
N PRO A 77 -7.51 16.26 -2.21
CA PRO A 77 -6.59 15.62 -1.29
C PRO A 77 -7.31 15.26 0.02
N VAL A 78 -7.27 13.99 0.41
CA VAL A 78 -7.67 13.60 1.76
C VAL A 78 -6.62 14.20 2.69
N SER A 79 -7.02 15.19 3.48
CA SER A 79 -6.15 15.76 4.51
C SER A 79 -5.67 14.63 5.42
N ALA A 80 -4.35 14.48 5.57
CA ALA A 80 -3.74 13.57 6.53
C ALA A 80 -4.27 13.91 7.94
N GLY A 81 -5.29 13.19 8.39
CA GLY A 81 -6.05 13.49 9.60
C GLY A 81 -7.54 13.63 9.34
N GLY A 82 -8.24 12.51 9.18
CA GLY A 82 -9.69 12.49 8.90
C GLY A 82 -10.41 11.29 9.49
N GLN A 83 -10.65 11.35 10.81
CA GLN A 83 -11.72 10.70 11.58
C GLN A 83 -11.58 9.20 11.91
N GLY A 84 -11.41 8.90 13.20
CA GLY A 84 -11.57 7.53 13.71
C GLY A 84 -10.94 7.13 15.05
N VAL A 85 -10.49 8.04 15.94
CA VAL A 85 -10.18 7.68 17.33
C VAL A 85 -10.62 8.81 18.27
N GLU A 86 -11.84 8.70 18.81
CA GLU A 86 -12.12 9.11 20.18
C GLU A 86 -11.85 7.88 21.06
N ILE A 87 -10.71 7.86 21.77
CA ILE A 87 -10.53 7.70 23.23
C ILE A 87 -9.12 8.23 23.55
#